data_AF-A0A3A4U9P7-F1
#
_entry.id   AF-A0A3A4U9P7-F1
#
_cell.length_a   1.000
_cell.length_b   1.000
_cell.length_c   1.000
_cell.angle_alpha   90.00
_cell.angle_beta   90.00
_cell.angle_gamma   90.00
#
_symmetry.space_group_name_H-M   'P 1'
#
loop_
_entity.id
_entity.type
_entity.pdbx_description
1 polymer ?
#
loop_
_entity_poly.entity_id
_entity_poly.type
_entity_poly.pdbx_seq_one_letter_code
_entity_poly.pdbx_strand_id
1 'polypeptide(L)'
;MPRRNNRALVPQARGALDQLKLDIAREFGVAKTPQTGPSAVDRVSYSMLLDQFKWHIAEELGLDQKVRSLGWADMPTRDCGSVGGNLGGQIGGQMVRRMIALAEERLAQGAGLPPGPPQTTSPSFLVQRNPLGRTGARF
;
A
#
# COMPACT_ATOMS: atom_id res chain seq x y z
N MET A 1 4.60 -6.23 -12.11
CA MET A 1 4.18 -5.56 -10.86
C MET A 1 4.07 -6.60 -9.75
N PRO A 2 4.80 -6.46 -8.62
CA PRO A 2 4.71 -7.42 -7.52
C PRO A 2 3.29 -7.43 -6.96
N ARG A 3 2.67 -8.61 -6.90
CA ARG A 3 1.39 -8.79 -6.21
C ARG A 3 1.64 -8.56 -4.73
N ARG A 4 1.17 -7.43 -4.20
CA ARG A 4 1.27 -7.12 -2.76
C ARG A 4 0.41 -8.13 -1.98
N ASN A 5 1.06 -9.04 -1.26
CA ASN A 5 0.44 -9.93 -0.28
C ASN A 5 0.00 -9.20 1.01
N ASN A 6 -0.34 -7.90 0.94
CA ASN A 6 -0.83 -7.13 2.09
C ASN A 6 -2.22 -7.63 2.47
N ARG A 7 -2.27 -8.69 3.26
CA ARG A 7 -3.50 -9.17 3.91
C ARG A 7 -3.82 -8.23 5.05
N ALA A 8 -5.07 -7.79 5.14
CA ALA A 8 -5.54 -7.05 6.30
C ALA A 8 -5.37 -7.91 7.56
N LEU A 9 -4.83 -7.32 8.63
CA LEU A 9 -4.66 -8.00 9.92
C LEU A 9 -6.00 -8.50 10.47
N VAL A 10 -7.06 -7.74 10.21
CA VAL A 10 -8.45 -8.13 10.44
C VAL A 10 -9.08 -8.39 9.06
N PRO A 11 -9.25 -9.66 8.63
CA PRO A 11 -9.76 -9.99 7.30
C PRO A 11 -11.10 -9.33 6.97
N GLN A 12 -11.97 -9.17 7.97
CA GLN A 12 -13.29 -8.56 7.88
C GLN A 12 -13.20 -7.07 7.51
N ALA A 13 -12.13 -6.38 7.92
CA ALA A 13 -11.93 -4.96 7.64
C ALA A 13 -11.49 -4.69 6.19
N ARG A 14 -11.14 -5.72 5.41
CA ARG A 14 -10.60 -5.55 4.05
C ARG A 14 -11.51 -4.73 3.15
N GLY A 15 -12.82 -4.97 3.19
CA GLY A 15 -13.79 -4.22 2.39
C GLY A 15 -13.82 -2.73 2.77
N ALA A 16 -13.89 -2.44 4.07
CA ALA A 16 -13.88 -1.06 4.58
C ALA A 16 -12.57 -0.32 4.26
N LEU A 17 -11.43 -1.00 4.37
CA LEU A 17 -10.12 -0.43 4.03
C LEU A 17 -9.99 -0.13 2.53
N ASP A 18 -10.56 -0.98 1.68
CA ASP A 18 -10.57 -0.73 0.24
C ASP A 18 -11.46 0.48 -0.11
N GLN A 19 -12.63 0.62 0.53
CA GLN A 19 -13.49 1.80 0.36
C GLN A 19 -12.80 3.07 0.84
N LEU A 20 -12.17 3.05 2.01
CA LEU A 20 -11.44 4.20 2.54
C LEU A 20 -10.30 4.64 1.59
N LYS A 21 -9.58 3.70 0.97
CA LYS A 21 -8.58 4.05 -0.06
C LYS A 21 -9.21 4.69 -1.28
N LEU A 22 -10.37 4.20 -1.73
CA LEU A 22 -11.10 4.79 -2.85
C LEU A 22 -11.53 6.22 -2.52
N ASP A 23 -12.07 6.45 -1.34
CA ASP A 23 -12.50 7.78 -0.90
C ASP A 23 -11.33 8.75 -0.84
N ILE A 24 -10.21 8.34 -0.24
CA ILE A 24 -8.99 9.15 -0.21
C ILE A 24 -8.44 9.36 -1.62
N ALA A 25 -8.44 8.34 -2.47
CA ALA A 25 -7.99 8.50 -3.85
C ALA A 25 -8.93 9.39 -4.68
N ARG A 26 -10.24 9.45 -4.38
CA ARG A 26 -11.14 10.43 -4.98
C ARG A 26 -10.78 11.85 -4.52
N GLU A 27 -10.59 12.04 -3.22
CA GLU A 27 -10.26 13.35 -2.66
C GLU A 27 -8.91 13.89 -3.16
N PHE A 28 -7.88 13.04 -3.18
CA PHE A 28 -6.52 13.46 -3.55
C PHE A 28 -6.19 13.24 -5.03
N GLY A 29 -6.84 12.29 -5.69
CA GLY A 29 -6.67 12.03 -7.13
C GLY A 29 -7.14 13.22 -7.96
N VAL A 30 -8.27 13.83 -7.60
CA VAL A 30 -8.81 15.03 -8.26
C VAL A 30 -7.92 16.26 -8.06
N ALA A 31 -7.07 16.29 -7.02
CA ALA A 31 -6.24 17.44 -6.70
C ALA A 31 -4.95 17.54 -7.55
N LYS A 32 -4.51 16.46 -8.22
CA LYS A 32 -3.23 16.42 -8.94
C LYS A 32 -3.31 15.97 -10.40
N THR A 33 -4.36 15.27 -10.81
CA THR A 33 -4.59 14.96 -12.23
C THR A 33 -5.63 15.91 -12.82
N PRO A 34 -5.47 16.40 -14.07
CA PRO A 34 -6.49 17.17 -14.76
C PRO A 34 -7.85 16.46 -14.71
N GLN A 35 -8.92 17.25 -14.66
CA GLN A 35 -10.33 16.86 -14.43
C GLN A 35 -10.93 15.85 -15.45
N THR A 36 -10.12 15.27 -16.33
CA THR A 36 -10.48 14.28 -17.35
C THR A 36 -10.11 12.83 -16.98
N GLY A 37 -9.59 12.59 -15.78
CA GLY A 37 -9.29 11.24 -15.28
C GLY A 37 -10.52 10.46 -14.77
N PRO A 38 -10.50 9.11 -14.77
CA PRO A 38 -11.56 8.30 -14.20
C PRO A 38 -11.70 8.62 -12.71
N SER A 39 -12.88 9.09 -12.31
CA SER A 39 -13.22 9.17 -10.88
C SER A 39 -13.09 7.77 -10.29
N ALA A 40 -12.38 7.61 -9.17
CA ALA A 40 -12.14 6.30 -8.53
C ALA A 40 -13.42 5.74 -7.90
N VAL A 41 -14.46 5.46 -8.70
CA VAL A 41 -15.77 4.97 -8.26
C VAL A 41 -15.73 3.50 -7.84
N ASP A 42 -14.80 2.73 -8.40
CA ASP A 42 -14.63 1.31 -8.15
C ASP A 42 -13.15 0.88 -8.21
N ARG A 43 -12.90 -0.42 -8.00
CA ARG A 43 -11.54 -1.00 -8.04
C ARG A 43 -10.89 -0.92 -9.42
N VAL A 44 -11.67 -0.99 -10.50
CA VAL A 44 -11.15 -0.94 -11.87
C VAL A 44 -10.65 0.47 -12.16
N SER A 45 -11.49 1.47 -11.91
CA SER A 45 -11.18 2.90 -12.01
C SER A 45 -10.01 3.29 -11.11
N TYR A 46 -9.89 2.68 -9.92
CA TYR A 46 -8.74 2.89 -9.04
C TYR A 46 -7.42 2.49 -9.68
N SER A 47 -7.34 1.34 -10.37
CA SER A 47 -6.10 0.96 -11.06
C SER A 47 -5.71 1.95 -12.16
N MET A 48 -6.68 2.45 -12.91
CA MET A 48 -6.46 3.47 -13.94
C MET A 48 -6.01 4.81 -13.34
N LEU A 49 -6.65 5.23 -12.24
CA LEU A 49 -6.25 6.42 -11.51
C LEU A 49 -4.81 6.30 -11.01
N LEU A 50 -4.45 5.16 -10.40
CA LEU A 50 -3.08 4.91 -9.95
C LEU A 50 -2.07 4.98 -11.10
N ASP A 51 -2.41 4.46 -12.28
CA ASP A 51 -1.51 4.51 -13.42
C ASP A 51 -1.31 5.93 -13.94
N GLN A 52 -2.37 6.73 -14.05
CA GLN A 52 -2.26 8.16 -14.37
C GLN A 52 -1.41 8.91 -13.34
N PHE A 53 -1.63 8.60 -12.06
CA PHE A 53 -0.88 9.21 -10.97
C PHE A 53 0.62 8.85 -11.01
N LYS A 54 0.97 7.60 -11.33
CA LYS A 54 2.38 7.20 -11.50
C LYS A 54 3.07 8.03 -12.57
N TRP A 55 2.39 8.28 -13.69
CA TRP A 55 2.93 9.11 -14.76
C TRP A 55 3.11 10.56 -14.33
N HIS A 56 2.14 11.14 -13.64
CA HIS A 56 2.25 12.50 -13.11
C HIS A 56 3.41 12.64 -12.12
N ILE A 57 3.54 11.71 -11.17
CA ILE A 57 4.67 11.72 -10.22
C ILE A 57 6.00 11.47 -10.95
N ALA A 58 6.05 10.62 -11.97
CA ALA A 58 7.25 10.45 -12.77
C ALA A 58 7.65 11.75 -13.49
N GLU A 59 6.69 12.50 -14.02
CA GLU A 59 6.91 13.81 -14.61
C GLU A 59 7.40 14.84 -13.57
N GLU A 60 6.74 14.93 -12.40
CA GLU A 60 7.19 15.79 -11.29
C GLU A 60 8.63 15.47 -10.84
N LEU A 61 9.05 14.20 -10.94
CA LEU A 61 10.39 13.74 -10.58
C LEU A 61 11.40 13.77 -11.75
N GLY A 62 11.00 14.20 -12.95
CA GLY A 62 11.86 14.20 -14.15
C GLY A 62 12.29 12.80 -14.61
N LEU A 63 11.49 11.77 -14.28
CA LEU A 63 11.72 10.37 -14.63
C LEU A 63 10.91 9.93 -15.85
N ASP A 64 9.97 10.75 -16.34
CA ASP A 64 9.04 10.43 -17.42
C ASP A 64 9.72 9.92 -18.69
N GLN A 65 10.77 10.59 -19.18
CA GLN A 65 11.51 10.15 -20.37
C GLN A 65 12.18 8.80 -20.14
N LYS A 66 12.74 8.59 -18.95
CA LYS A 66 13.37 7.34 -18.55
C LYS A 66 12.35 6.21 -18.52
N VAL A 67 11.17 6.46 -17.94
CA VAL A 67 10.04 5.52 -17.94
C VAL A 67 9.62 5.18 -19.36
N ARG A 68 9.51 6.17 -20.26
CA ARG A 68 9.12 5.94 -21.66
C ARG A 68 10.15 5.10 -22.42
N SER A 69 11.43 5.28 -22.13
CA SER A 69 12.53 4.56 -22.80
C SER A 69 12.73 3.13 -22.31
N LEU A 70 12.68 2.91 -21.00
CA LEU A 70 12.96 1.61 -20.38
C LEU A 70 11.69 0.81 -20.06
N GLY A 71 10.56 1.49 -19.91
CA GLY A 71 9.36 0.93 -19.30
C GLY A 71 9.47 0.81 -17.78
N TRP A 72 8.31 0.60 -17.14
CA TRP A 72 8.23 0.44 -15.68
C TRP A 72 8.87 -0.85 -15.16
N ALA A 73 8.97 -1.88 -16.00
CA ALA A 73 9.49 -3.19 -15.60
C ALA A 73 11.02 -3.16 -15.39
N ASP A 74 11.73 -2.42 -16.25
CA ASP A 74 13.19 -2.34 -16.27
C ASP A 74 13.73 -1.07 -15.58
N MET A 75 12.84 -0.25 -15.01
CA MET A 75 13.23 0.94 -14.27
C MET A 75 13.93 0.57 -12.95
N PRO A 76 15.01 1.29 -12.56
CA PRO A 76 15.69 1.06 -11.29
C PRO A 76 14.74 1.05 -10.10
N THR A 77 14.94 0.12 -9.16
CA THR A 77 14.09 -0.04 -7.98
C THR A 77 13.98 1.24 -7.15
N ARG A 78 15.06 2.03 -7.10
CA ARG A 78 15.06 3.34 -6.42
C ARG A 78 14.07 4.32 -7.06
N ASP A 79 14.06 4.41 -8.38
CA ASP A 79 13.23 5.36 -9.14
C ASP A 79 11.75 4.93 -9.07
N CYS A 80 11.49 3.63 -9.26
CA CYS A 80 10.18 3.02 -8.99
C CYS A 80 9.71 3.26 -7.54
N GLY A 81 10.63 3.17 -6.59
CA GLY A 81 10.38 3.41 -5.17
C GLY A 81 10.03 4.86 -4.88
N SER A 82 10.70 5.83 -5.51
CA SER A 82 10.39 7.25 -5.38
C SER A 82 9.00 7.58 -5.92
N VAL A 83 8.64 7.06 -7.10
CA VAL A 83 7.29 7.23 -7.68
C VAL A 83 6.24 6.56 -6.79
N GLY A 84 6.44 5.28 -6.47
CA GLY A 84 5.50 4.49 -5.68
C GLY A 84 5.36 4.97 -4.23
N GLY A 85 6.41 5.57 -3.66
CA GLY A 85 6.43 6.14 -2.32
C GLY A 85 5.59 7.42 -2.22
N ASN A 86 5.69 8.31 -3.21
CA ASN A 86 4.83 9.50 -3.28
C ASN A 86 3.36 9.12 -3.44
N LEU A 87 3.05 8.19 -4.34
CA LEU A 87 1.70 7.68 -4.55
C LEU A 87 1.15 6.93 -3.31
N GLY A 88 1.96 6.04 -2.74
CA GLY A 88 1.60 5.24 -1.57
C GLY A 88 1.48 6.06 -0.29
N GLY A 89 2.32 7.09 -0.13
CA GLY A 89 2.29 8.02 0.99
C GLY A 89 1.05 8.92 0.97
N GLN A 90 0.65 9.40 -0.21
CA GLN A 90 -0.54 10.25 -0.33
C GLN A 90 -1.83 9.48 -0.10
N ILE A 91 -2.01 8.28 -0.69
CA ILE A 91 -3.24 7.51 -0.51
C ILE A 91 -3.18 6.65 0.76
N GLY A 92 -2.18 5.78 0.85
CA GLY A 92 -2.02 4.86 1.98
C GLY A 92 -1.66 5.55 3.28
N GLY A 93 -0.83 6.60 3.24
CA GLY A 93 -0.47 7.36 4.43
C GLY A 93 -1.66 8.14 5.01
N GLN A 94 -2.46 8.79 4.17
CA GLN A 94 -3.69 9.46 4.62
C GLN A 94 -4.71 8.47 5.19
N MET A 95 -4.81 7.28 4.60
CA MET A 95 -5.66 6.19 5.13
C MET A 95 -5.24 5.84 6.55
N VAL A 96 -3.93 5.66 6.78
CA VAL A 96 -3.38 5.36 8.11
C VAL A 96 -3.65 6.52 9.07
N ARG A 97 -3.44 7.77 8.66
CA ARG A 97 -3.72 8.95 9.50
C ARG A 97 -5.20 9.02 9.93
N ARG A 98 -6.15 8.79 9.02
CA ARG A 98 -7.59 8.76 9.37
C ARG A 98 -7.93 7.64 10.34
N MET A 99 -7.33 6.46 10.16
CA MET A 99 -7.54 5.36 11.11
C MET A 99 -6.98 5.68 12.49
N ILE A 100 -5.81 6.34 12.56
CA ILE A 100 -5.23 6.80 13.83
C ILE A 100 -6.14 7.83 14.48
N ALA A 101 -6.65 8.81 13.73
CA ALA A 101 -7.56 9.82 14.26
C ALA A 101 -8.83 9.18 14.88
N LEU A 102 -9.46 8.22 14.19
CA LEU A 102 -10.60 7.48 14.72
C LEU A 102 -10.25 6.68 15.99
N ALA A 103 -9.04 6.15 16.08
CA ALA A 103 -8.56 5.45 17.27
C ALA A 103 -8.31 6.42 18.44
N GLU A 104 -7.71 7.58 18.17
CA GLU A 104 -7.50 8.66 19.14
C GLU A 104 -8.82 9.19 19.69
N GLU A 105 -9.82 9.40 18.84
CA GLU A 105 -11.18 9.82 19.25
C GLU A 105 -11.81 8.81 20.22
N ARG A 106 -11.69 7.50 19.95
CA ARG A 106 -12.20 6.45 20.85
C ARG A 106 -11.49 6.47 22.20
N LEU A 107 -10.17 6.59 22.18
CA LEU A 107 -9.37 6.70 23.40
C LEU A 107 -9.74 7.95 24.20
N ALA A 108 -9.95 9.09 23.52
CA ALA A 108 -10.36 10.34 24.15
C ALA A 108 -11.76 10.24 24.80
N GLN A 109 -12.66 9.45 24.23
CA GLN A 109 -13.98 9.15 24.79
C GLN A 109 -13.94 8.14 25.97
N GLY A 110 -12.75 7.69 26.39
CA GLY A 110 -12.60 6.69 27.43
C GLY A 110 -12.99 5.28 26.99
N ALA A 111 -13.28 5.08 25.70
CA ALA A 111 -13.46 3.74 25.15
C ALA A 111 -12.08 3.11 24.93
N GLY A 112 -11.85 1.95 25.54
CA GLY A 112 -10.64 1.16 25.27
C GLY A 112 -10.54 0.77 23.79
N LEU A 113 -9.32 0.63 23.29
CA LEU A 113 -9.10 0.01 21.98
C LEU A 113 -9.56 -1.46 22.01
N PRO A 114 -10.14 -1.97 20.90
CA PRO A 114 -10.44 -3.37 20.81
C PRO A 114 -9.16 -4.20 21.02
N PRO A 115 -9.26 -5.39 21.63
CA PRO A 115 -8.11 -6.27 21.77
C PRO A 115 -7.49 -6.51 20.39
N GLY A 116 -6.15 -6.50 20.36
CA GLY A 116 -5.40 -6.72 19.13
C GLY A 116 -5.82 -8.04 18.45
N PRO A 117 -5.62 -8.15 17.12
CA PRO A 117 -5.88 -9.40 16.42
C PRO A 117 -5.13 -10.55 17.12
N PRO A 118 -5.72 -11.75 17.21
CA PRO A 118 -5.05 -12.89 17.82
C PRO A 118 -3.68 -13.06 17.17
N GLN A 119 -2.63 -12.90 17.98
CA GLN A 119 -1.28 -13.13 17.53
C GLN A 119 -1.23 -14.61 17.15
N THR A 120 -1.18 -14.91 15.84
CA THR A 120 -0.89 -16.26 15.40
C THR A 120 0.52 -16.53 15.89
N THR A 121 0.66 -17.24 16.99
CA THR A 121 1.94 -17.75 17.46
C THR A 121 2.50 -18.53 16.29
N SER A 122 3.54 -17.98 15.66
CA SER A 122 4.24 -18.73 14.63
C SER A 122 4.70 -20.02 15.30
N PRO A 123 4.48 -21.20 14.69
CA PRO A 123 4.97 -22.44 15.27
C PRO A 123 6.46 -22.23 15.52
N SER A 124 6.89 -22.42 16.78
CA SER A 124 8.30 -22.36 17.13
C SER A 124 9.02 -23.24 16.12
N PHE A 125 9.82 -22.62 15.26
CA PHE A 125 10.63 -23.34 14.30
C PHE A 125 11.66 -24.06 15.14
N LEU A 126 11.34 -25.30 15.53
CA LEU A 126 12.21 -26.16 16.29
C LEU A 126 13.36 -26.44 15.33
N VAL A 127 14.43 -25.65 15.44
CA VAL A 127 15.69 -25.85 14.72
C VAL A 127 16.17 -27.22 15.15
N GLN A 128 15.80 -28.24 14.38
CA GLN A 128 16.26 -29.59 14.58
C GLN A 128 17.74 -29.56 14.16
N ARG A 129 18.61 -29.30 15.14
CA ARG A 129 20.05 -29.36 14.97
C ARG A 129 20.40 -30.79 14.56
N ASN A 130 20.64 -31.00 13.28
CA ASN A 130 21.21 -32.25 12.79
C ASN A 130 22.67 -32.30 13.27
N PRO A 131 23.15 -33.38 13.92
CA PRO A 131 24.50 -33.47 14.51
C PRO A 131 25.69 -33.39 13.52
N LEU A 132 25.46 -33.06 12.24
CA LEU A 132 26.47 -33.06 11.18
C LEU A 132 26.67 -31.70 10.47
N GLY A 133 26.19 -30.59 11.02
CA GLY A 133 26.66 -29.25 10.66
C GLY A 133 26.49 -28.82 9.19
N ARG A 134 25.54 -29.37 8.44
CA ARG A 134 25.21 -28.91 7.08
C ARG A 134 23.81 -28.28 7.04
N THR A 135 23.78 -26.97 6.93
CA THR A 135 22.57 -26.18 6.68
C THR A 135 22.18 -26.32 5.20
N GLY A 136 21.26 -27.24 4.90
CA GLY A 136 20.64 -27.33 3.57
C GLY A 136 19.26 -26.70 3.60
N ALA A 137 19.12 -25.49 3.07
CA ALA A 137 17.81 -24.93 2.75
C ALA A 137 17.35 -25.55 1.42
N ARG A 138 16.26 -26.32 1.45
CA ARG A 138 15.54 -26.72 0.22
C ARG A 138 14.52 -25.63 -0.10
N PHE A 139 14.60 -25.10 -1.32
CA PHE A 139 13.60 -24.22 -1.92
C PHE A 139 12.31 -24.98 -2.22
#